data_AF-A0A081BRC7-F1
#
_entry.id   AF-A0A081BRC7-F1
#
_cell.length_a   1.000
_cell.length_b   1.000
_cell.length_c   1.000
_cell.angle_alpha   90.00
_cell.angle_beta   90.00
_cell.angle_gamma   90.00
#
_symmetry.space_group_name_H-M   'P 1'
#
loop_
_entity.id
_entity.type
_entity.pdbx_description
1 polymer ?
#
loop_
_entity_poly.entity_id
_entity_poly.type
_entity_poly.pdbx_seq_one_letter_code
_entity_poly.pdbx_strand_id
1 'polypeptide(L)'
;MRSLSDRILTFNARIYNHALYEELHGTDGILQNYLEDRLAKIVPQIADGHVILRSMLKTMITATGASETRKFVTLREVQRELTGVLPEIVAEGLQALSEERIIETRGQDGNTSYSLSHEVMVPKVQSWYSEHEMERKKAQETLGRRLAKWKSSNKVVLLTEKQVERIRKWIGGEGLSAEAEQLLTQSQQAYEERQRKEAEQERRIRRNRNAFQMALVIGLVIALILSAIAFWQRNVAEQQKTEAQTQKQEAEKQTLLAQQETKRAEQEKIHAEEQKNTALKTQSLFLSDLARQQNERQNYGDAMLLALEALPKNMKSPDCPYVPEAEFQLYRAIMNIRERLVLKGDKAVFSKDGKKIITTDGNTARVWDAASGVALATLTGHEERVTSAAFSPDEMRIITASEDRTSRV
;
A
#
# COMPACT_ATOMS: atom_id res chain seq x y z
N MET A 1 11.20 81.11 -63.99
CA MET A 1 11.28 79.63 -63.95
C MET A 1 11.67 79.22 -62.54
N ARG A 2 11.04 78.15 -62.03
CA ARG A 2 11.11 77.55 -60.69
C ARG A 2 10.42 78.33 -59.57
N SER A 3 9.63 77.72 -58.70
CA SER A 3 8.56 76.72 -58.81
C SER A 3 7.85 76.77 -57.47
N LEU A 4 6.56 76.49 -57.45
CA LEU A 4 5.68 76.32 -56.28
C LEU A 4 6.11 75.18 -55.31
N SER A 5 7.38 74.76 -55.34
CA SER A 5 7.93 73.66 -54.56
C SER A 5 8.28 74.01 -53.12
N ASP A 6 8.36 75.29 -52.73
CA ASP A 6 8.97 75.67 -51.44
C ASP A 6 8.04 76.33 -50.42
N ARG A 7 6.72 76.34 -50.61
CA ARG A 7 5.79 76.95 -49.61
C ARG A 7 4.61 76.10 -49.16
N ILE A 8 4.53 74.82 -49.52
CA ILE A 8 3.55 73.86 -48.96
C ILE A 8 4.30 72.76 -48.20
N LEU A 9 5.14 73.16 -47.24
CA LEU A 9 5.72 72.27 -46.25
C LEU A 9 5.53 72.89 -44.87
N THR A 10 4.35 72.63 -44.29
CA THR A 10 4.14 72.30 -42.87
C THR A 10 2.68 71.88 -42.70
N PHE A 11 2.34 70.69 -43.20
CA PHE A 11 1.24 69.92 -42.61
C PHE A 11 1.78 68.54 -42.28
N ASN A 12 1.69 68.19 -41.01
CA ASN A 12 2.34 67.07 -40.36
C ASN A 12 2.23 65.76 -41.14
N ALA A 13 3.33 65.39 -41.78
CA ALA A 13 3.58 64.06 -42.32
C ALA A 13 3.69 63.05 -41.17
N ARG A 14 2.57 62.45 -40.77
CA ARG A 14 2.55 61.13 -40.15
C ARG A 14 2.22 60.10 -41.23
N ILE A 15 3.28 59.70 -41.93
CA ILE A 15 3.50 58.41 -42.60
C ILE A 15 2.22 57.64 -42.98
N TYR A 16 1.62 57.99 -44.13
CA TYR A 16 0.76 57.07 -44.87
C TYR A 16 1.68 56.12 -45.64
N ASN A 17 1.78 54.86 -45.22
CA ASN A 17 2.53 53.86 -45.98
C ASN A 17 1.74 53.47 -47.25
N HIS A 18 2.40 52.92 -48.26
CA HIS A 18 1.77 52.55 -49.54
C HIS A 18 0.66 51.48 -49.38
N ALA A 19 0.74 50.64 -48.34
CA ALA A 19 -0.31 49.69 -48.00
C ALA A 19 -1.56 50.37 -47.42
N LEU A 20 -1.43 51.45 -46.65
CA LEU A 20 -2.56 52.27 -46.18
C LEU A 20 -3.17 53.08 -47.33
N TYR A 21 -2.37 53.45 -48.32
CA TYR A 21 -2.85 54.09 -49.56
C TYR A 21 -3.68 53.14 -50.41
N GLU A 22 -3.30 51.87 -50.53
CA GLU A 22 -4.12 50.85 -51.19
C GLU A 22 -5.34 50.42 -50.35
N GLU A 23 -5.20 50.34 -49.02
CA GLU A 23 -6.30 50.03 -48.08
C GLU A 23 -7.39 51.11 -48.06
N LEU A 24 -7.00 52.37 -48.31
CA LEU A 24 -7.91 53.52 -48.48
C LEU A 24 -8.29 53.76 -49.94
N HIS A 25 -8.16 52.77 -50.82
CA HIS A 25 -8.57 52.81 -52.23
C HIS A 25 -7.97 53.97 -53.05
N GLY A 26 -6.72 54.32 -52.77
CA GLY A 26 -5.97 55.36 -53.47
C GLY A 26 -6.52 56.76 -53.21
N THR A 27 -6.30 57.67 -54.16
CA THR A 27 -6.74 59.08 -54.05
C THR A 27 -8.24 59.23 -53.83
N ASP A 28 -9.04 58.27 -54.28
CA ASP A 28 -10.51 58.34 -54.21
C ASP A 28 -11.03 58.08 -52.80
N GLY A 29 -10.56 57.03 -52.10
CA GLY A 29 -10.98 56.79 -50.72
C GLY A 29 -10.30 57.73 -49.71
N ILE A 30 -9.14 58.30 -50.03
CA ILE A 30 -8.51 59.36 -49.22
C ILE A 30 -9.34 60.66 -49.30
N LEU A 31 -9.83 61.04 -50.48
CA LEU A 31 -10.70 62.21 -50.65
C LEU A 31 -12.09 61.99 -50.05
N GLN A 32 -12.66 60.78 -50.17
CA GLN A 32 -13.93 60.43 -49.56
C GLN A 32 -13.85 60.49 -48.03
N ASN A 33 -12.80 59.92 -47.43
CA ASN A 33 -12.58 60.01 -45.99
C ASN A 33 -12.25 61.43 -45.54
N TYR A 34 -11.53 62.21 -46.38
CA TYR A 34 -11.27 63.62 -46.11
C TYR A 34 -12.56 64.45 -46.12
N LEU A 35 -13.45 64.26 -47.10
CA LEU A 35 -14.74 64.96 -47.18
C LEU A 35 -15.69 64.54 -46.05
N GLU A 36 -15.77 63.25 -45.72
CA GLU A 36 -16.60 62.75 -44.60
C GLU A 36 -16.10 63.26 -43.24
N ASP A 37 -14.79 63.18 -42.98
CA ASP A 37 -14.18 63.66 -41.74
C ASP A 37 -14.27 65.19 -41.62
N ARG A 38 -14.18 65.92 -42.74
CA ARG A 38 -14.33 67.38 -42.75
C ARG A 38 -15.80 67.79 -42.61
N LEU A 39 -16.74 67.25 -43.37
CA LEU A 39 -18.16 67.60 -43.27
C LEU A 39 -18.73 67.35 -41.87
N ALA A 40 -18.26 66.31 -41.17
CA ALA A 40 -18.63 66.05 -39.78
C ALA A 40 -18.11 67.11 -38.78
N LYS A 41 -17.04 67.85 -39.13
CA LYS A 41 -16.35 68.83 -38.28
C LYS A 41 -16.67 70.29 -38.60
N ILE A 42 -17.30 70.57 -39.74
CA ILE A 42 -17.52 71.93 -40.27
C ILE A 42 -18.67 72.66 -39.57
N VAL A 43 -19.75 71.96 -39.21
CA VAL A 43 -20.84 72.54 -38.41
C VAL A 43 -21.28 71.59 -37.29
N PRO A 44 -20.42 71.34 -36.29
CA PRO A 44 -20.71 70.41 -35.20
C PRO A 44 -21.82 70.90 -34.27
N GLN A 45 -22.14 72.20 -34.35
CA GLN A 45 -23.18 72.87 -33.56
C GLN A 45 -24.61 72.49 -34.00
N ILE A 46 -24.78 71.93 -35.21
CA ILE A 46 -26.08 71.63 -35.80
C ILE A 46 -26.28 70.11 -35.85
N ALA A 47 -27.30 69.62 -35.14
CA ALA A 47 -27.70 68.22 -35.20
C ALA A 47 -28.06 67.86 -36.65
N ASP A 48 -27.49 66.76 -37.15
CA ASP A 48 -27.60 66.32 -38.55
C ASP A 48 -27.05 67.31 -39.60
N GLY A 49 -26.18 68.26 -39.20
CA GLY A 49 -25.58 69.26 -40.10
C GLY A 49 -24.91 68.65 -41.33
N HIS A 50 -24.28 67.48 -41.20
CA HIS A 50 -23.72 66.72 -42.32
C HIS A 50 -24.76 66.28 -43.36
N VAL A 51 -26.00 65.95 -42.97
CA VAL A 51 -27.11 65.60 -43.87
C VAL A 51 -27.60 66.84 -44.63
N ILE A 52 -27.67 67.98 -43.95
CA ILE A 52 -28.07 69.25 -44.54
C ILE A 52 -27.01 69.73 -45.54
N LEU A 53 -25.73 69.69 -45.17
CA LEU A 53 -24.60 70.03 -46.06
C LEU A 53 -24.53 69.10 -47.28
N ARG A 54 -24.79 67.79 -47.11
CA ARG A 54 -24.91 66.84 -48.23
C ARG A 54 -26.05 67.20 -49.17
N SER A 55 -27.18 67.63 -48.62
CA SER A 55 -28.34 68.03 -49.42
C SER A 55 -28.08 69.35 -50.15
N MET A 56 -27.34 70.30 -49.55
CA MET A 56 -26.88 71.52 -50.23
C MET A 56 -25.97 71.19 -51.43
N LEU A 57 -24.96 70.34 -51.22
CA LEU A 57 -24.05 69.90 -52.30
C LEU A 57 -24.80 69.15 -53.40
N LYS A 58 -25.79 68.32 -53.04
CA LYS A 58 -26.68 67.63 -53.99
C LYS A 58 -27.47 68.62 -54.85
N THR A 59 -28.08 69.64 -54.23
CA THR A 59 -28.82 70.69 -54.94
C THR A 59 -27.92 71.46 -55.90
N MET A 60 -26.68 71.76 -55.49
CA MET A 60 -25.71 72.44 -56.34
C MET A 60 -25.33 71.60 -57.57
N ILE A 61 -25.30 70.27 -57.43
CA ILE A 61 -25.01 69.31 -58.50
C ILE A 61 -26.23 69.05 -59.41
N THR A 62 -27.45 69.04 -58.89
CA THR A 62 -28.65 68.88 -59.73
C THR A 62 -29.00 70.15 -60.51
N ALA A 63 -28.62 71.32 -60.00
CA ALA A 63 -28.75 72.59 -60.72
C ALA A 63 -27.78 72.71 -61.91
N THR A 64 -26.58 72.12 -61.82
CA THR A 64 -25.68 71.83 -62.96
C THR A 64 -26.27 70.67 -63.78
N GLY A 65 -27.03 70.97 -64.82
CA GLY A 65 -27.52 69.93 -65.75
C GLY A 65 -26.36 69.14 -66.37
N ALA A 66 -26.65 67.95 -66.90
CA ALA A 66 -25.67 66.93 -67.32
C ALA A 66 -24.58 67.36 -68.34
N SER A 67 -24.61 68.59 -68.86
CA SER A 67 -23.67 69.09 -69.89
C SER A 67 -22.87 70.34 -69.51
N GLU A 68 -23.06 70.94 -68.33
CA GLU A 68 -22.28 72.11 -67.89
C GLU A 68 -21.35 71.75 -66.73
N THR A 69 -20.03 71.89 -66.92
CA THR A 69 -19.03 71.49 -65.91
C THR A 69 -18.92 72.45 -64.73
N ARG A 70 -19.48 73.66 -64.82
CA ARG A 70 -19.47 74.64 -63.71
C ARG A 70 -20.62 75.64 -63.80
N LYS A 71 -21.62 75.49 -62.93
CA LYS A 71 -22.72 76.46 -62.76
C LYS A 71 -22.71 77.00 -61.33
N PHE A 72 -23.04 78.28 -61.20
CA PHE A 72 -23.16 78.95 -59.92
C PHE A 72 -24.63 78.97 -59.49
N VAL A 73 -24.90 78.57 -58.26
CA VAL A 73 -26.23 78.52 -57.66
C VAL A 73 -26.35 79.61 -56.59
N THR A 74 -27.46 80.33 -56.59
CA THR A 74 -27.70 81.40 -55.62
C THR A 74 -28.20 80.85 -54.28
N LEU A 75 -28.01 81.59 -53.18
CA LEU A 75 -28.52 81.22 -51.86
C LEU A 75 -30.02 80.88 -51.88
N ARG A 76 -30.82 81.66 -52.63
CA ARG A 76 -32.28 81.45 -52.74
C ARG A 76 -32.64 80.13 -53.42
N GLU A 77 -31.87 79.70 -54.42
CA GLU A 77 -32.10 78.44 -55.12
C GLU A 77 -31.79 77.24 -54.23
N VAL A 78 -30.69 77.29 -53.47
CA VAL A 78 -30.34 76.25 -52.50
C VAL A 78 -31.39 76.16 -51.39
N GLN A 79 -31.86 77.30 -50.88
CA GLN A 79 -32.92 77.37 -49.88
C GLN A 79 -34.27 76.83 -50.39
N ARG A 80 -34.61 77.06 -51.66
CA ARG A 80 -35.89 76.61 -52.23
C ARG A 80 -36.00 75.09 -52.30
N GLU A 81 -34.91 74.39 -52.58
CA GLU A 81 -34.89 72.93 -52.67
C GLU A 81 -34.76 72.26 -51.29
N LEU A 82 -34.22 72.97 -50.29
CA LEU A 82 -34.09 72.52 -48.91
C LEU A 82 -35.25 73.02 -48.05
N THR A 83 -36.47 72.64 -48.44
CA THR A 83 -37.70 73.01 -47.72
C THR A 83 -37.66 72.48 -46.27
N GLY A 84 -37.78 73.40 -45.30
CA GLY A 84 -37.80 73.08 -43.87
C GLY A 84 -36.49 73.36 -43.11
N VAL A 85 -35.43 73.78 -43.78
CA VAL A 85 -34.19 74.23 -43.13
C VAL A 85 -34.21 75.75 -42.95
N LEU A 86 -33.84 76.24 -41.76
CA LEU A 86 -33.81 77.69 -41.49
C LEU A 86 -32.82 78.40 -42.43
N PRO A 87 -33.19 79.57 -43.01
CA PRO A 87 -32.32 80.31 -43.92
C PRO A 87 -30.93 80.62 -43.37
N GLU A 88 -30.84 80.88 -42.07
CA GLU A 88 -29.60 81.15 -41.33
C GLU A 88 -28.66 79.94 -41.33
N ILE A 89 -29.20 78.73 -41.09
CA ILE A 89 -28.45 77.47 -41.14
C ILE A 89 -27.94 77.19 -42.55
N VAL A 90 -28.72 77.52 -43.58
CA VAL A 90 -28.29 77.37 -44.98
C VAL A 90 -27.15 78.33 -45.31
N ALA A 91 -27.22 79.57 -44.83
CA ALA A 91 -26.17 80.56 -45.02
C ALA A 91 -24.89 80.18 -44.27
N GLU A 92 -24.99 79.75 -43.00
CA GLU A 92 -23.87 79.27 -42.20
C GLU A 92 -23.22 78.03 -42.82
N GLY A 93 -24.01 77.08 -43.30
CA GLY A 93 -23.51 75.89 -43.98
C GLY A 93 -22.75 76.20 -45.27
N LEU A 94 -23.29 77.09 -46.11
CA LEU A 94 -22.61 77.52 -47.34
C LEU A 94 -21.35 78.35 -47.05
N GLN A 95 -21.38 79.20 -46.03
CA GLN A 95 -20.20 79.93 -45.59
C GLN A 95 -19.10 78.98 -45.11
N ALA A 96 -19.44 78.01 -44.26
CA ALA A 96 -18.49 77.05 -43.73
C ALA A 96 -17.90 76.14 -44.82
N LEU A 97 -18.70 75.74 -45.82
CA LEU A 97 -18.21 75.03 -47.02
C LEU A 97 -17.28 75.90 -47.87
N SER A 98 -17.50 77.21 -47.90
CA SER A 98 -16.66 78.16 -48.62
C SER A 98 -15.33 78.41 -47.91
N GLU A 99 -15.34 78.57 -46.59
CA GLU A 99 -14.13 78.73 -45.77
C GLU A 99 -13.19 77.52 -45.89
N GLU A 100 -13.76 76.32 -45.97
CA GLU A 100 -13.03 75.08 -46.22
C GLU A 100 -12.68 74.85 -47.70
N ARG A 101 -13.02 75.80 -48.57
CA ARG A 101 -12.71 75.81 -50.01
C ARG A 101 -13.31 74.64 -50.77
N ILE A 102 -14.40 74.06 -50.27
CA ILE A 102 -15.16 72.98 -50.93
C ILE A 102 -16.08 73.58 -52.01
N ILE A 103 -16.61 74.78 -51.74
CA ILE A 103 -17.33 75.61 -52.72
C ILE A 103 -16.65 76.96 -52.91
N GLU A 104 -16.73 77.49 -54.12
CA GLU A 104 -16.27 78.83 -54.49
C GLU A 104 -17.45 79.80 -54.49
N THR A 105 -17.22 80.97 -53.90
CA THR A 105 -18.16 82.09 -53.88
C THR A 105 -17.77 83.12 -54.92
N ARG A 106 -18.74 83.58 -55.72
CA ARG A 106 -18.57 84.71 -56.63
C ARG A 106 -19.71 85.71 -56.43
N GLY A 107 -19.37 86.97 -56.18
CA GLY A 107 -20.35 88.05 -56.08
C GLY A 107 -19.70 89.43 -56.00
N GLN A 108 -20.25 90.38 -56.74
CA GLN A 108 -20.06 91.82 -56.57
C GLN A 108 -21.47 92.40 -56.38
N ASP A 109 -21.66 93.23 -55.34
CA ASP A 109 -22.90 93.93 -54.99
C ASP A 109 -24.11 93.04 -54.60
N GLY A 110 -23.99 92.33 -53.47
CA GLY A 110 -25.15 91.81 -52.71
C GLY A 110 -25.81 90.52 -53.25
N ASN A 111 -25.32 89.94 -54.34
CA ASN A 111 -25.83 88.69 -54.89
C ASN A 111 -24.71 87.63 -54.97
N THR A 112 -24.55 86.85 -53.90
CA THR A 112 -23.51 85.81 -53.79
C THR A 112 -23.99 84.50 -54.42
N SER A 113 -23.23 83.98 -55.37
CA SER A 113 -23.48 82.69 -55.99
C SER A 113 -22.35 81.70 -55.66
N TYR A 114 -22.71 80.42 -55.52
CA TYR A 114 -21.85 79.35 -55.03
C TYR A 114 -21.68 78.28 -56.12
N SER A 115 -20.47 77.74 -56.30
CA SER A 115 -20.22 76.60 -57.19
C SER A 115 -19.22 75.64 -56.56
N LEU A 116 -19.15 74.39 -57.02
CA LEU A 116 -18.12 73.47 -56.56
C LEU A 116 -16.72 74.02 -56.93
N SER A 117 -15.80 73.99 -55.97
CA SER A 117 -14.47 74.59 -56.14
C SER A 117 -13.59 73.91 -57.19
N HIS A 118 -13.92 72.69 -57.63
CA HIS A 118 -13.05 71.97 -58.56
C HIS A 118 -13.84 71.09 -59.54
N GLU A 119 -13.52 71.21 -60.84
CA GLU A 119 -14.19 70.50 -61.95
C GLU A 119 -14.07 68.97 -61.81
N VAL A 120 -12.93 68.49 -61.26
CA VAL A 120 -12.68 67.06 -60.97
C VAL A 120 -13.59 66.48 -59.88
N MET A 121 -14.21 67.31 -59.03
CA MET A 121 -15.12 66.82 -57.99
C MET A 121 -16.51 66.48 -58.53
N VAL A 122 -16.94 67.12 -59.63
CA VAL A 122 -18.32 67.00 -60.15
C VAL A 122 -18.66 65.55 -60.58
N PRO A 123 -17.86 64.85 -61.40
CA PRO A 123 -18.15 63.47 -61.80
C PRO A 123 -18.00 62.47 -60.65
N LYS A 124 -17.12 62.76 -59.69
CA LYS A 124 -16.81 61.86 -58.58
C LYS A 124 -17.92 61.83 -57.52
N VAL A 125 -18.50 62.98 -57.20
CA VAL A 125 -19.68 63.05 -56.31
C VAL A 125 -20.92 62.47 -56.99
N GLN A 126 -21.04 62.59 -58.32
CA GLN A 126 -22.08 61.91 -59.11
C GLN A 126 -21.93 60.38 -59.08
N SER A 127 -20.71 59.85 -59.24
CA SER A 127 -20.42 58.41 -59.14
C SER A 127 -20.78 57.85 -57.75
N TRP A 128 -20.36 58.55 -56.69
CA TRP A 128 -20.65 58.20 -55.29
C TRP A 128 -22.16 58.10 -54.99
N TYR A 129 -22.97 58.96 -55.61
CA TYR A 129 -24.44 58.92 -55.47
C TYR A 129 -25.07 57.69 -56.15
N SER A 130 -24.56 57.27 -57.31
CA SER A 130 -25.12 56.16 -58.10
C SER A 130 -24.85 54.76 -57.50
N GLU A 131 -23.74 54.58 -56.78
CA GLU A 131 -23.33 53.29 -56.19
C GLU A 131 -24.23 52.87 -55.01
N HIS A 132 -24.68 53.83 -54.20
CA HIS A 132 -25.49 53.58 -53.00
C HIS A 132 -26.95 53.21 -53.31
N GLU A 133 -27.49 53.62 -54.47
CA GLU A 133 -28.85 53.26 -54.91
C GLU A 133 -28.89 51.82 -55.47
N MET A 134 -27.81 51.36 -56.11
CA MET A 134 -27.72 50.01 -56.68
C MET A 134 -27.55 48.93 -55.59
N GLU A 135 -26.80 49.22 -54.53
CA GLU A 135 -26.64 48.32 -53.39
C GLU A 135 -27.96 48.13 -52.62
N ARG A 136 -28.73 49.22 -52.40
CA ARG A 136 -30.07 49.16 -51.78
C ARG A 136 -31.00 48.19 -52.51
N LYS A 137 -31.04 48.25 -53.84
CA LYS A 137 -31.89 47.39 -54.67
C LYS A 137 -31.47 45.91 -54.59
N LYS A 138 -30.16 45.63 -54.58
CA LYS A 138 -29.62 44.26 -54.44
C LYS A 138 -29.95 43.62 -53.09
N ALA A 139 -29.97 44.37 -51.98
CA ALA A 139 -30.34 43.77 -50.71
C ALA A 139 -31.85 43.54 -50.57
N GLN A 140 -32.70 44.42 -51.12
CA GLN A 140 -34.15 44.18 -51.17
C GLN A 140 -34.46 42.89 -51.96
N GLU A 141 -33.80 42.67 -53.09
CA GLU A 141 -33.92 41.41 -53.85
C GLU A 141 -33.36 40.18 -53.12
N THR A 142 -32.27 40.35 -52.36
CA THR A 142 -31.65 39.25 -51.59
C THR A 142 -32.51 38.85 -50.40
N LEU A 143 -33.13 39.82 -49.71
CA LEU A 143 -34.13 39.60 -48.67
C LEU A 143 -35.38 38.94 -49.24
N GLY A 144 -35.89 39.40 -50.39
CA GLY A 144 -37.04 38.80 -51.07
C GLY A 144 -36.79 37.34 -51.50
N ARG A 145 -35.61 37.00 -52.03
CA ARG A 145 -35.24 35.62 -52.38
C ARG A 145 -35.12 34.70 -51.16
N ARG A 146 -34.56 35.20 -50.06
CA ARG A 146 -34.46 34.44 -48.79
C ARG A 146 -35.83 34.23 -48.15
N LEU A 147 -36.71 35.23 -48.23
CA LEU A 147 -38.12 35.14 -47.80
C LEU A 147 -38.88 34.05 -48.56
N ALA A 148 -38.73 33.98 -49.88
CA ALA A 148 -39.35 32.94 -50.71
C ALA A 148 -38.83 31.52 -50.39
N LYS A 149 -37.52 31.38 -50.15
CA LYS A 149 -36.88 30.10 -49.77
C LYS A 149 -37.25 29.65 -48.35
N TRP A 150 -37.51 30.59 -47.45
CA TRP A 150 -38.04 30.30 -46.12
C TRP A 150 -39.47 29.75 -46.19
N LYS A 151 -40.36 30.41 -46.95
CA LYS A 151 -41.75 29.98 -47.15
C LYS A 151 -41.86 28.55 -47.72
N SER A 152 -40.89 28.12 -48.53
CA SER A 152 -40.90 26.78 -49.15
C SER A 152 -40.21 25.67 -48.35
N SER A 153 -39.34 26.00 -47.38
CA SER A 153 -38.48 24.99 -46.71
C SER A 153 -38.85 24.67 -45.27
N ASN A 154 -39.73 25.45 -44.64
CA ASN A 154 -40.15 25.30 -43.24
C ASN A 154 -38.98 25.16 -42.24
N LYS A 155 -37.80 25.70 -42.58
CA LYS A 155 -36.58 25.70 -41.75
C LYS A 155 -36.18 27.14 -41.45
N VAL A 156 -35.96 27.42 -40.17
CA VAL A 156 -35.56 28.76 -39.70
C VAL A 156 -34.16 29.08 -40.21
N VAL A 157 -34.02 30.15 -40.99
CA VAL A 157 -32.71 30.73 -41.34
C VAL A 157 -32.23 31.48 -40.11
N LEU A 158 -31.08 31.10 -39.54
CA LEU A 158 -30.52 31.72 -38.32
C LEU A 158 -29.60 32.89 -38.70
N LEU A 159 -30.04 34.11 -38.42
CA LEU A 159 -29.27 35.34 -38.57
C LEU A 159 -28.78 35.75 -37.18
N THR A 160 -27.52 36.15 -37.11
CA THR A 160 -26.95 36.67 -35.85
C THR A 160 -27.51 38.06 -35.54
N GLU A 161 -27.56 38.44 -34.27
CA GLU A 161 -28.03 39.75 -33.80
C GLU A 161 -27.35 40.91 -34.55
N LYS A 162 -26.02 40.83 -34.75
CA LYS A 162 -25.24 41.80 -35.51
C LYS A 162 -25.57 41.86 -37.01
N GLN A 163 -26.12 40.80 -37.59
CA GLN A 163 -26.56 40.78 -38.99
C GLN A 163 -27.95 41.39 -39.12
N VAL A 164 -28.85 41.12 -38.17
CA VAL A 164 -30.19 41.72 -38.11
C VAL A 164 -30.10 43.23 -37.90
N GLU A 165 -29.25 43.67 -36.99
CA GLU A 165 -29.05 45.09 -36.67
C GLU A 165 -28.44 45.87 -37.84
N ARG A 166 -27.48 45.26 -38.56
CA ARG A 166 -26.94 45.82 -39.81
C ARG A 166 -28.02 46.00 -40.87
N ILE A 167 -28.88 45.00 -41.07
CA ILE A 167 -29.97 45.08 -42.06
C ILE A 167 -30.97 46.19 -41.69
N ARG A 168 -31.34 46.31 -40.40
CA ARG A 168 -32.23 47.38 -39.92
C ARG A 168 -31.64 48.77 -40.13
N LYS A 169 -30.36 48.95 -39.78
CA LYS A 169 -29.66 50.24 -39.94
C LYS A 169 -29.50 50.64 -41.40
N TRP A 170 -29.37 49.66 -42.30
CA TRP A 170 -29.09 49.89 -43.72
C TRP A 170 -30.33 50.23 -44.55
N ILE A 171 -31.52 49.74 -44.16
CA ILE A 171 -32.78 50.00 -44.89
C ILE A 171 -33.32 51.42 -44.64
N GLY A 172 -32.98 52.06 -43.52
CA GLY A 172 -33.11 53.50 -43.31
C GLY A 172 -34.49 54.11 -43.63
N GLY A 173 -35.34 54.23 -42.61
CA GLY A 173 -36.52 55.13 -42.59
C GLY A 173 -37.76 54.67 -43.37
N GLU A 174 -37.62 53.93 -44.46
CA GLU A 174 -38.76 53.29 -45.12
C GLU A 174 -38.96 51.89 -44.51
N GLY A 175 -40.00 51.75 -43.69
CA GLY A 175 -40.24 50.57 -42.86
C GLY A 175 -40.17 49.24 -43.62
N LEU A 176 -39.56 48.23 -42.99
CA LEU A 176 -39.63 46.85 -43.49
C LEU A 176 -41.10 46.40 -43.54
N SER A 177 -41.45 45.52 -44.48
CA SER A 177 -42.74 44.85 -44.44
C SER A 177 -42.89 44.04 -43.15
N ALA A 178 -44.09 44.00 -42.57
CA ALA A 178 -44.36 43.30 -41.32
C ALA A 178 -43.93 41.81 -41.36
N GLU A 179 -44.02 41.17 -42.53
CA GLU A 179 -43.55 39.80 -42.74
C GLU A 179 -42.02 39.66 -42.58
N ALA A 180 -41.24 40.65 -43.01
CA ALA A 180 -39.78 40.63 -42.90
C ALA A 180 -39.31 40.87 -41.46
N GLU A 181 -40.02 41.71 -40.69
CA GLU A 181 -39.72 41.91 -39.27
C GLU A 181 -40.03 40.68 -38.42
N GLN A 182 -41.15 40.01 -38.68
CA GLN A 182 -41.52 38.79 -37.98
C GLN A 182 -40.47 37.69 -38.17
N LEU A 183 -39.87 37.62 -39.35
CA LEU A 183 -38.81 36.66 -39.66
C LEU A 183 -37.49 36.93 -38.97
N LEU A 184 -37.07 38.19 -38.95
CA LEU A 184 -35.86 38.58 -38.24
C LEU A 184 -36.00 38.25 -36.75
N THR A 185 -37.19 38.47 -36.18
CA THR A 185 -37.49 38.16 -34.78
C THR A 185 -37.48 36.64 -34.51
N GLN A 186 -38.14 35.83 -35.34
CA GLN A 186 -38.15 34.37 -35.21
C GLN A 186 -36.75 33.75 -35.42
N SER A 187 -35.97 34.31 -36.33
CA SER A 187 -34.59 33.91 -36.61
C SER A 187 -33.67 34.14 -35.40
N GLN A 188 -33.80 35.30 -34.77
CA GLN A 188 -33.04 35.66 -33.57
C GLN A 188 -33.37 34.75 -32.39
N GLN A 189 -34.66 34.52 -32.12
CA GLN A 189 -35.09 33.62 -31.04
C GLN A 189 -34.56 32.18 -31.23
N ALA A 190 -34.63 31.65 -32.46
CA ALA A 190 -34.12 30.31 -32.75
C ALA A 190 -32.58 30.23 -32.64
N TYR A 191 -31.85 31.33 -32.87
CA TYR A 191 -30.39 31.38 -32.70
C TYR A 191 -30.01 31.36 -31.22
N GLU A 192 -30.71 32.13 -30.40
CA GLU A 192 -30.51 32.17 -28.96
C GLU A 192 -30.84 30.82 -28.29
N GLU A 193 -31.93 30.16 -28.70
CA GLU A 193 -32.25 28.81 -28.20
C GLU A 193 -31.17 27.78 -28.53
N ARG A 194 -30.59 27.84 -29.73
CA ARG A 194 -29.50 26.95 -30.13
C ARG A 194 -28.24 27.18 -29.30
N GLN A 195 -27.87 28.43 -29.08
CA GLN A 195 -26.73 28.79 -28.22
C GLN A 195 -26.93 28.30 -26.78
N ARG A 196 -28.14 28.40 -26.24
CA ARG A 196 -28.46 27.84 -24.91
C ARG A 196 -28.26 26.33 -24.87
N LYS A 197 -28.75 25.60 -25.87
CA LYS A 197 -28.60 24.14 -25.95
C LYS A 197 -27.12 23.71 -26.09
N GLU A 198 -26.36 24.38 -26.94
CA GLU A 198 -24.92 24.10 -27.12
C GLU A 198 -24.14 24.38 -25.82
N ALA A 199 -24.40 25.51 -25.16
CA ALA A 199 -23.79 25.85 -23.87
C ALA A 199 -24.19 24.87 -22.74
N GLU A 200 -25.43 24.40 -22.71
CA GLU A 200 -25.87 23.36 -21.77
C GLU A 200 -25.18 22.02 -22.03
N GLN A 201 -25.01 21.65 -23.29
CA GLN A 201 -24.32 20.42 -23.69
C GLN A 201 -22.85 20.46 -23.29
N GLU A 202 -22.15 21.58 -23.52
CA GLU A 202 -20.78 21.78 -23.06
C GLU A 202 -20.66 21.72 -21.53
N ARG A 203 -21.59 22.35 -20.80
CA ARG A 203 -21.63 22.27 -19.33
C ARG A 203 -21.80 20.84 -18.84
N ARG A 204 -22.65 20.04 -19.49
CA ARG A 204 -22.83 18.61 -19.16
C ARG A 204 -21.56 17.82 -19.41
N ILE A 205 -20.92 18.00 -20.57
CA ILE A 205 -19.65 17.33 -20.90
C ILE A 205 -18.57 17.71 -19.88
N ARG A 206 -18.47 18.99 -19.51
CA ARG A 206 -17.50 19.46 -18.52
C ARG A 206 -17.76 18.89 -17.12
N ARG A 207 -19.01 18.84 -16.67
CA ARG A 207 -19.38 18.22 -15.39
C ARG A 207 -19.06 16.72 -15.38
N ASN A 208 -19.40 15.99 -16.44
CA ASN A 208 -19.09 14.56 -16.54
C ASN A 208 -17.57 14.31 -16.56
N ARG A 209 -16.80 15.13 -17.28
CA ARG A 209 -15.33 15.03 -17.28
C ARG A 209 -14.76 15.30 -15.89
N ASN A 210 -15.22 16.33 -15.20
CA ASN A 210 -14.75 16.67 -13.85
C ASN A 210 -15.17 15.60 -12.82
N ALA A 211 -16.39 15.06 -12.93
CA ALA A 211 -16.87 13.97 -12.08
C ALA A 211 -16.05 12.69 -12.29
N PHE A 212 -15.71 12.35 -13.54
CA PHE A 212 -14.84 11.23 -13.86
C PHE A 212 -13.42 11.41 -13.32
N GLN A 213 -12.84 12.61 -13.47
CA GLN A 213 -11.52 12.94 -12.91
C GLN A 213 -11.51 12.87 -11.37
N MET A 214 -12.57 13.39 -10.71
CA MET A 214 -12.76 13.25 -9.26
C MET A 214 -12.84 11.78 -8.84
N ALA A 215 -13.61 10.96 -9.55
CA ALA A 215 -13.73 9.53 -9.25
C ALA A 215 -12.39 8.79 -9.38
N LEU A 216 -11.58 9.13 -10.39
CA LEU A 216 -10.22 8.61 -10.54
C LEU A 216 -9.31 8.99 -9.36
N VAL A 217 -9.33 10.26 -8.95
CA VAL A 217 -8.54 10.74 -7.81
C VAL A 217 -8.96 10.04 -6.52
N ILE A 218 -10.27 9.94 -6.27
CA ILE A 218 -10.81 9.24 -5.09
C ILE A 218 -10.40 7.76 -5.12
N GLY A 219 -10.51 7.10 -6.26
CA GLY A 219 -10.07 5.71 -6.43
C GLY A 219 -8.58 5.51 -6.14
N LEU A 220 -7.73 6.43 -6.60
CA LEU A 220 -6.30 6.43 -6.33
C LEU A 220 -5.98 6.61 -4.84
N VAL A 221 -6.67 7.54 -4.16
CA VAL A 221 -6.52 7.75 -2.72
C VAL A 221 -6.94 6.52 -1.92
N ILE A 222 -8.07 5.89 -2.28
CA ILE A 222 -8.52 4.66 -1.63
C ILE A 222 -7.49 3.54 -1.83
N ALA A 223 -6.96 3.37 -3.05
CA ALA A 223 -5.94 2.36 -3.34
C ALA A 223 -4.67 2.57 -2.52
N LEU A 224 -4.21 3.82 -2.36
CA LEU A 224 -3.05 4.16 -1.53
C LEU A 224 -3.31 3.86 -0.04
N ILE A 225 -4.49 4.19 0.48
CA ILE A 225 -4.86 3.88 1.87
C ILE A 225 -4.88 2.36 2.09
N LEU A 226 -5.50 1.60 1.20
CA LEU A 226 -5.54 0.14 1.29
C LEU A 226 -4.13 -0.48 1.19
N SER A 227 -3.28 0.05 0.32
CA SER A 227 -1.89 -0.36 0.20
C SER A 227 -1.10 -0.07 1.48
N ALA A 228 -1.30 1.08 2.11
CA ALA A 228 -0.67 1.44 3.37
C ALA A 228 -1.12 0.53 4.53
N ILE A 229 -2.41 0.20 4.60
CA ILE A 229 -2.95 -0.74 5.60
C ILE A 229 -2.34 -2.14 5.39
N ALA A 230 -2.30 -2.62 4.14
CA ALA A 230 -1.71 -3.92 3.83
C ALA A 230 -0.21 -3.98 4.18
N PHE A 231 0.53 -2.90 3.91
CA PHE A 231 1.94 -2.77 4.29
C PHE A 231 2.12 -2.79 5.82
N TRP A 232 1.30 -2.04 6.55
CA TRP A 232 1.33 -2.02 8.02
C TRP A 232 1.04 -3.40 8.61
N GLN A 233 -0.01 -4.07 8.12
CA GLN A 233 -0.35 -5.44 8.55
C GLN A 233 0.79 -6.43 8.31
N ARG A 234 1.47 -6.34 7.16
CA ARG A 234 2.62 -7.19 6.85
C ARG A 234 3.76 -6.98 7.84
N ASN A 235 4.09 -5.74 8.18
CA ASN A 235 5.15 -5.44 9.13
C ASN A 235 4.83 -5.94 10.54
N VAL A 236 3.58 -5.79 10.99
CA VAL A 236 3.14 -6.34 12.29
C VAL A 236 3.25 -7.87 12.30
N ALA A 237 2.85 -8.53 11.21
CA ALA A 237 2.98 -9.99 11.09
C ALA A 237 4.46 -10.44 11.07
N GLU A 238 5.36 -9.68 10.45
CA GLU A 238 6.79 -9.95 10.48
C GLU A 238 7.38 -9.79 11.90
N GLN A 239 6.99 -8.73 12.63
CA GLN A 239 7.39 -8.56 14.03
C GLN A 239 6.93 -9.74 14.91
N GLN A 240 5.65 -10.12 14.83
CA GLN A 240 5.11 -11.26 15.58
C GLN A 240 5.83 -12.56 15.27
N LYS A 241 6.22 -12.79 14.00
CA LYS A 241 7.03 -13.95 13.62
C LYS A 241 8.40 -13.94 14.28
N THR A 242 9.08 -12.79 14.31
CA THR A 242 10.40 -12.67 14.94
C THR A 242 10.35 -12.87 16.45
N GLU A 243 9.33 -12.31 17.12
CA GLU A 243 9.12 -12.52 18.56
C GLU A 243 8.80 -13.97 18.86
N ALA A 244 7.91 -14.60 18.09
CA ALA A 244 7.58 -16.02 18.26
C ALA A 244 8.79 -16.93 18.04
N GLN A 245 9.66 -16.61 17.07
CA GLN A 245 10.92 -17.34 16.85
C GLN A 245 11.88 -17.17 18.03
N THR A 246 11.99 -15.97 18.57
CA THR A 246 12.86 -15.68 19.72
C THR A 246 12.37 -16.42 20.96
N GLN A 247 11.07 -16.37 21.26
CA GLN A 247 10.46 -17.12 22.36
C GLN A 247 10.63 -18.63 22.18
N LYS A 248 10.47 -19.14 20.95
CA LYS A 248 10.71 -20.55 20.66
C LYS A 248 12.16 -20.95 20.93
N GLN A 249 13.14 -20.14 20.51
CA GLN A 249 14.55 -20.40 20.78
C GLN A 249 14.87 -20.33 22.28
N GLU A 250 14.28 -19.39 23.02
CA GLU A 250 14.45 -19.31 24.47
C GLU A 250 13.84 -20.52 25.17
N ALA A 251 12.64 -20.95 24.77
CA ALA A 251 12.01 -22.16 25.28
C ALA A 251 12.83 -23.42 24.94
N GLU A 252 13.38 -23.53 23.74
CA GLU A 252 14.28 -24.62 23.34
C GLU A 252 15.57 -24.60 24.17
N LYS A 253 16.15 -23.43 24.44
CA LYS A 253 17.31 -23.31 25.35
C LYS A 253 16.97 -23.73 26.77
N GLN A 254 15.82 -23.31 27.30
CA GLN A 254 15.37 -23.68 28.64
C GLN A 254 15.11 -25.18 28.76
N THR A 255 14.46 -25.79 27.76
CA THR A 255 14.24 -27.24 27.75
C THR A 255 15.55 -28.01 27.63
N LEU A 256 16.52 -27.53 26.83
CA LEU A 256 17.85 -28.13 26.75
C LEU A 256 18.61 -28.02 28.09
N LEU A 257 18.55 -26.87 28.76
CA LEU A 257 19.15 -26.68 30.08
C LEU A 257 18.52 -27.63 31.11
N ALA A 258 17.18 -27.71 31.15
CA ALA A 258 16.48 -28.64 32.03
C ALA A 258 16.88 -30.09 31.73
N GLN A 259 16.97 -30.50 30.45
CA GLN A 259 17.45 -31.84 30.08
C GLN A 259 18.91 -32.08 30.46
N GLN A 260 19.76 -31.07 30.41
CA GLN A 260 21.15 -31.18 30.86
C GLN A 260 21.22 -31.34 32.37
N GLU A 261 20.42 -30.58 33.12
CA GLU A 261 20.32 -30.70 34.58
C GLU A 261 19.80 -32.08 35.00
N THR A 262 18.75 -32.60 34.35
CA THR A 262 18.26 -33.96 34.65
C THR A 262 19.31 -35.02 34.35
N LYS A 263 20.05 -34.90 33.23
CA LYS A 263 21.15 -35.82 32.91
C LYS A 263 22.28 -35.75 33.93
N ARG A 264 22.63 -34.54 34.39
CA ARG A 264 23.64 -34.37 35.46
C ARG A 264 23.17 -35.01 36.77
N ALA A 265 21.93 -34.75 37.18
CA ALA A 265 21.36 -35.36 38.38
C ALA A 265 21.30 -36.90 38.29
N GLU A 266 20.97 -37.45 37.12
CA GLU A 266 21.01 -38.91 36.88
C GLU A 266 22.44 -39.46 36.98
N GLN A 267 23.43 -38.79 36.37
CA GLN A 267 24.83 -39.18 36.47
C GLN A 267 25.36 -39.11 37.90
N GLU A 268 25.02 -38.05 38.64
CA GLU A 268 25.37 -37.91 40.06
C GLU A 268 24.74 -39.02 40.91
N LYS A 269 23.50 -39.40 40.63
CA LYS A 269 22.83 -40.52 41.31
C LYS A 269 23.53 -41.85 41.04
N ILE A 270 23.87 -42.14 39.78
CA ILE A 270 24.61 -43.36 39.40
C ILE A 270 25.97 -43.37 40.12
N HIS A 271 26.69 -42.25 40.09
CA HIS A 271 28.00 -42.15 40.73
C HIS A 271 27.92 -42.33 42.26
N ALA A 272 26.91 -41.74 42.90
CA ALA A 272 26.66 -41.93 44.33
C ALA A 272 26.32 -43.39 44.68
N GLU A 273 25.56 -44.07 43.82
CA GLU A 273 25.23 -45.49 43.98
C GLU A 273 26.46 -46.39 43.79
N GLU A 274 27.32 -46.10 42.82
CA GLU A 274 28.60 -46.79 42.63
C GLU A 274 29.54 -46.60 43.83
N GLN A 275 29.67 -45.37 44.35
CA GLN A 275 30.46 -45.09 45.54
C GLN A 275 29.92 -45.85 46.76
N LYS A 276 28.60 -45.84 46.97
CA LYS A 276 27.94 -46.61 48.03
C LYS A 276 28.21 -48.10 47.90
N ASN A 277 28.04 -48.66 46.70
CA ASN A 277 28.28 -50.08 46.44
C ASN A 277 29.75 -50.46 46.67
N THR A 278 30.69 -49.59 46.29
CA THR A 278 32.12 -49.78 46.52
C THR A 278 32.44 -49.78 48.02
N ALA A 279 31.88 -48.86 48.79
CA ALA A 279 32.04 -48.80 50.24
C ALA A 279 31.48 -50.06 50.92
N LEU A 280 30.25 -50.46 50.56
CA LEU A 280 29.61 -51.67 51.09
C LEU A 280 30.40 -52.94 50.73
N LYS A 281 30.89 -53.06 49.50
CA LYS A 281 31.76 -54.18 49.09
C LYS A 281 33.04 -54.24 49.92
N THR A 282 33.66 -53.09 50.17
CA THR A 282 34.87 -52.99 51.00
C THR A 282 34.59 -53.45 52.43
N GLN A 283 33.45 -53.05 53.00
CA GLN A 283 33.00 -53.51 54.31
C GLN A 283 32.76 -55.03 54.35
N SER A 284 32.05 -55.58 53.36
CA SER A 284 31.80 -57.03 53.25
C SER A 284 33.10 -57.83 53.12
N LEU A 285 34.07 -57.35 52.34
CA LEU A 285 35.40 -57.97 52.22
C LEU A 285 36.14 -57.96 53.56
N PHE A 286 36.12 -56.84 54.28
CA PHE A 286 36.72 -56.73 55.60
C PHE A 286 36.09 -57.72 56.61
N LEU A 287 34.76 -57.81 56.64
CA LEU A 287 34.06 -58.78 57.49
C LEU A 287 34.36 -60.23 57.10
N SER A 288 34.51 -60.52 55.80
CA SER A 288 34.92 -61.84 55.30
C SER A 288 36.32 -62.21 55.77
N ASP A 289 37.24 -61.24 55.79
CA ASP A 289 38.59 -61.45 56.32
C ASP A 289 38.58 -61.72 57.83
N LEU A 290 37.77 -61.00 58.60
CA LEU A 290 37.56 -61.29 60.02
C LEU A 290 36.97 -62.69 60.24
N ALA A 291 35.98 -63.08 59.45
CA ALA A 291 35.41 -64.42 59.49
C ALA A 291 36.45 -65.51 59.18
N ARG A 292 37.33 -65.27 58.20
CA ARG A 292 38.46 -66.14 57.90
C ARG A 292 39.37 -66.31 59.11
N GLN A 293 39.73 -65.20 59.78
CA GLN A 293 40.58 -65.23 60.97
C GLN A 293 39.93 -66.01 62.13
N GLN A 294 38.62 -65.87 62.33
CA GLN A 294 37.89 -66.65 63.35
C GLN A 294 37.82 -68.14 63.01
N ASN A 295 37.60 -68.47 61.74
CA ASN A 295 37.67 -69.86 61.25
C ASN A 295 39.05 -70.49 61.51
N GLU A 296 40.14 -69.74 61.28
CA GLU A 296 41.51 -70.19 61.57
C GLU A 296 41.76 -70.40 63.08
N ARG A 297 41.10 -69.61 63.93
CA ARG A 297 41.11 -69.74 65.39
C ARG A 297 40.16 -70.81 65.92
N GLN A 298 39.47 -71.55 65.04
CA GLN A 298 38.46 -72.55 65.38
C GLN A 298 37.23 -71.99 66.12
N ASN A 299 37.02 -70.67 66.08
CA ASN A 299 35.85 -70.02 66.65
C ASN A 299 34.77 -69.89 65.57
N TYR A 300 34.17 -71.02 65.22
CA TYR A 300 33.29 -71.11 64.06
C TYR A 300 31.96 -70.37 64.25
N GLY A 301 31.47 -70.21 65.49
CA GLY A 301 30.23 -69.48 65.78
C GLY A 301 30.35 -68.01 65.39
N ASP A 302 31.41 -67.35 65.83
CA ASP A 302 31.70 -65.95 65.48
C ASP A 302 32.04 -65.81 63.99
N ALA A 303 32.76 -66.78 63.42
CA ALA A 303 33.03 -66.81 61.99
C ALA A 303 31.74 -66.87 61.15
N MET A 304 30.75 -67.66 61.58
CA MET A 304 29.46 -67.78 60.92
C MET A 304 28.68 -66.46 60.96
N LEU A 305 28.63 -65.80 62.13
CA LEU A 305 27.94 -64.52 62.28
C LEU A 305 28.56 -63.42 61.41
N LEU A 306 29.90 -63.31 61.41
CA LEU A 306 30.63 -62.34 60.59
C LEU A 306 30.45 -62.59 59.09
N ALA A 307 30.46 -63.86 58.67
CA ALA A 307 30.26 -64.23 57.27
C ALA A 307 28.81 -63.98 56.79
N LEU A 308 27.81 -64.20 57.66
CA LEU A 308 26.42 -63.86 57.36
C LEU A 308 26.20 -62.35 57.25
N GLU A 309 26.83 -61.56 58.12
CA GLU A 309 26.75 -60.09 58.07
C GLU A 309 27.44 -59.51 56.83
N ALA A 310 28.47 -60.19 56.32
CA ALA A 310 29.16 -59.79 55.10
C ALA A 310 28.34 -60.05 53.81
N LEU A 311 27.32 -60.91 53.87
CA LEU A 311 26.50 -61.28 52.72
C LEU A 311 25.26 -60.38 52.57
N PRO A 312 24.76 -60.18 51.34
CA PRO A 312 23.50 -59.47 51.14
C PRO A 312 22.34 -60.25 51.75
N LYS A 313 21.45 -59.53 52.44
CA LYS A 313 20.25 -60.10 53.08
C LYS A 313 19.29 -60.74 52.08
N ASN A 314 19.20 -60.17 50.88
CA ASN A 314 18.36 -60.67 49.80
C ASN A 314 19.18 -60.87 48.52
N MET A 315 19.39 -62.11 48.09
CA MET A 315 20.13 -62.41 46.86
C MET A 315 19.40 -62.00 45.58
N LYS A 316 18.07 -61.87 45.60
CA LYS A 316 17.29 -61.49 44.41
C LYS A 316 17.33 -59.99 44.15
N SER A 317 17.50 -59.20 45.20
CA SER A 317 17.66 -57.75 45.16
C SER A 317 18.72 -57.37 46.19
N PRO A 318 20.01 -57.48 45.85
CA PRO A 318 21.10 -57.32 46.82
C PRO A 318 21.14 -55.90 47.38
N ASP A 319 21.03 -55.78 48.71
CA ASP A 319 21.20 -54.50 49.41
C ASP A 319 22.67 -54.04 49.41
N CYS A 320 23.60 -54.97 49.18
CA CYS A 320 25.03 -54.76 48.98
C CYS A 320 25.57 -55.72 47.90
N PRO A 321 26.72 -55.43 47.28
CA PRO A 321 27.33 -56.34 46.32
C PRO A 321 27.69 -57.69 46.94
N TYR A 322 27.40 -58.77 46.21
CA TYR A 322 27.78 -60.11 46.62
C TYR A 322 29.30 -60.29 46.59
N VAL A 323 29.83 -60.92 47.64
CA VAL A 323 31.24 -61.19 47.86
C VAL A 323 31.43 -62.70 48.06
N PRO A 324 32.04 -63.44 47.11
CA PRO A 324 32.24 -64.88 47.20
C PRO A 324 33.03 -65.32 48.44
N GLU A 325 33.95 -64.48 48.90
CA GLU A 325 34.79 -64.72 50.07
C GLU A 325 33.94 -64.90 51.34
N ALA A 326 32.87 -64.13 51.48
CA ALA A 326 31.93 -64.23 52.60
C ALA A 326 31.22 -65.59 52.60
N GLU A 327 30.69 -66.01 51.46
CA GLU A 327 30.00 -67.30 51.32
C GLU A 327 30.97 -68.47 51.59
N PHE A 328 32.20 -68.36 51.10
CA PHE A 328 33.21 -69.37 51.35
C PHE A 328 33.52 -69.50 52.85
N GLN A 329 33.68 -68.39 53.58
CA GLN A 329 33.91 -68.45 55.03
C GLN A 329 32.68 -68.97 55.79
N LEU A 330 31.47 -68.64 55.34
CA LEU A 330 30.22 -69.16 55.90
C LEU A 330 30.16 -70.69 55.75
N TYR A 331 30.46 -71.20 54.56
CA TYR A 331 30.49 -72.64 54.30
C TYR A 331 31.50 -73.36 55.20
N ARG A 332 32.70 -72.80 55.36
CA ARG A 332 33.72 -73.34 56.27
C ARG A 332 33.26 -73.38 57.72
N ALA A 333 32.59 -72.33 58.20
CA ALA A 333 32.08 -72.28 59.56
C ALA A 333 30.99 -73.34 59.78
N ILE A 334 30.00 -73.40 58.87
CA ILE A 334 28.88 -74.37 58.96
C ILE A 334 29.39 -75.81 58.94
N MET A 335 30.32 -76.15 58.05
CA MET A 335 30.82 -77.53 57.92
C MET A 335 31.63 -77.98 59.14
N ASN A 336 32.20 -77.04 59.91
CA ASN A 336 32.92 -77.35 61.14
C ASN A 336 32.04 -77.32 62.39
N ILE A 337 30.91 -76.60 62.38
CA ILE A 337 29.92 -76.61 63.47
C ILE A 337 28.99 -77.82 63.39
N ARG A 338 28.63 -78.25 62.17
CA ARG A 338 27.65 -79.31 61.97
C ARG A 338 28.11 -80.58 62.70
N GLU A 339 27.24 -81.15 63.54
CA GLU A 339 27.46 -82.45 64.16
C GLU A 339 27.89 -83.44 63.09
N ARG A 340 29.16 -83.83 63.15
CA ARG A 340 29.81 -84.55 62.07
C ARG A 340 29.48 -86.04 62.12
N LEU A 341 29.03 -86.54 63.28
CA LEU A 341 28.81 -87.95 63.50
C LEU A 341 27.84 -88.25 64.67
N VAL A 342 26.73 -88.95 64.37
CA VAL A 342 25.81 -89.48 65.40
C VAL A 342 26.05 -90.99 65.53
N LEU A 343 26.64 -91.40 66.65
CA LEU A 343 26.88 -92.81 66.98
C LEU A 343 25.83 -93.32 67.95
N LYS A 344 25.26 -94.50 67.67
CA LYS A 344 24.27 -95.13 68.55
C LYS A 344 24.95 -95.85 69.71
N GLY A 345 24.47 -95.60 70.93
CA GLY A 345 24.82 -96.32 72.15
C GLY A 345 24.53 -95.53 73.42
N ASP A 346 24.52 -96.24 74.55
CA ASP A 346 24.21 -95.75 75.89
C ASP A 346 25.39 -95.02 76.56
N LYS A 347 26.61 -95.55 76.37
CA LYS A 347 27.85 -94.92 76.82
C LYS A 347 28.85 -94.90 75.68
N ALA A 348 29.71 -93.89 75.67
CA ALA A 348 30.75 -93.72 74.66
C ALA A 348 32.10 -93.39 75.31
N VAL A 349 33.18 -93.97 74.77
CA VAL A 349 34.56 -93.73 75.21
C VAL A 349 35.46 -93.60 73.99
N PHE A 350 36.34 -92.60 73.98
CA PHE A 350 37.37 -92.44 72.96
C PHE A 350 38.62 -93.26 73.27
N SER A 351 39.31 -93.73 72.23
CA SER A 351 40.71 -94.14 72.32
C SER A 351 41.58 -92.93 72.67
N LYS A 352 42.74 -93.17 73.30
CA LYS A 352 43.68 -92.10 73.67
C LYS A 352 44.22 -91.35 72.46
N ASP A 353 44.36 -92.04 71.32
CA ASP A 353 44.78 -91.45 70.06
C ASP A 353 43.65 -90.71 69.33
N GLY A 354 42.41 -90.77 69.84
CA GLY A 354 41.23 -90.12 69.28
C GLY A 354 40.73 -90.71 67.96
N LYS A 355 41.33 -91.81 67.46
CA LYS A 355 40.98 -92.40 66.16
C LYS A 355 39.80 -93.36 66.22
N LYS A 356 39.49 -93.89 67.40
CA LYS A 356 38.40 -94.85 67.60
C LYS A 356 37.47 -94.39 68.72
N ILE A 357 36.20 -94.76 68.59
CA ILE A 357 35.19 -94.59 69.64
C ILE A 357 34.59 -95.96 69.92
N ILE A 358 34.39 -96.32 71.19
CA ILE A 358 33.54 -97.46 71.55
C ILE A 358 32.22 -96.92 72.07
N THR A 359 31.11 -97.47 71.58
CA THR A 359 29.80 -97.27 72.19
C THR A 359 29.24 -98.60 72.71
N THR A 360 28.54 -98.57 73.84
CA THR A 360 27.82 -99.75 74.38
C THR A 360 26.36 -99.66 73.96
N ASP A 361 25.78 -100.71 73.39
CA ASP A 361 24.39 -100.73 72.89
C ASP A 361 23.75 -102.08 73.23
N GLY A 362 22.85 -102.07 74.23
CA GLY A 362 22.23 -103.28 74.76
C GLY A 362 23.29 -104.26 75.28
N ASN A 363 23.25 -105.51 74.79
CA ASN A 363 24.21 -106.56 75.13
C ASN A 363 25.45 -106.60 74.22
N THR A 364 25.71 -105.52 73.47
CA THR A 364 26.86 -105.41 72.56
C THR A 364 27.65 -104.14 72.82
N ALA A 365 28.89 -104.11 72.32
CA ALA A 365 29.64 -102.88 72.16
C ALA A 365 30.10 -102.73 70.71
N ARG A 366 30.17 -101.51 70.19
CA ARG A 366 30.60 -101.22 68.81
C ARG A 366 31.80 -100.30 68.83
N VAL A 367 32.79 -100.63 68.02
CA VAL A 367 33.96 -99.81 67.76
C VAL A 367 33.73 -99.06 66.46
N TRP A 368 33.99 -97.76 66.46
CA TRP A 368 33.79 -96.86 65.35
C TRP A 368 35.11 -96.19 64.99
N ASP A 369 35.32 -95.95 63.71
CA ASP A 369 36.34 -95.00 63.25
C ASP A 369 35.85 -93.58 63.53
N ALA A 370 36.60 -92.81 64.30
CA ALA A 370 36.16 -91.50 64.78
C ALA A 370 36.07 -90.45 63.66
N ALA A 371 36.81 -90.64 62.56
CA ALA A 371 36.85 -89.68 61.46
C ALA A 371 35.72 -89.90 60.44
N SER A 372 35.42 -91.16 60.13
CA SER A 372 34.46 -91.56 59.11
C SER A 372 33.11 -91.99 59.68
N GLY A 373 33.05 -92.37 60.96
CA GLY A 373 31.84 -92.91 61.56
C GLY A 373 31.52 -94.35 61.19
N VAL A 374 32.42 -95.02 60.48
CA VAL A 374 32.23 -96.41 60.06
C VAL A 374 32.43 -97.33 61.26
N ALA A 375 31.51 -98.27 61.45
CA ALA A 375 31.67 -99.33 62.45
C ALA A 375 32.84 -100.23 62.05
N LEU A 376 33.89 -100.25 62.85
CA LEU A 376 35.08 -101.07 62.68
C LEU A 376 34.88 -102.49 63.20
N ALA A 377 34.15 -102.65 64.31
CA ALA A 377 33.88 -103.94 64.91
C ALA A 377 32.61 -103.90 65.79
N THR A 378 31.95 -105.04 65.93
CA THR A 378 30.88 -105.26 66.91
C THR A 378 31.31 -106.38 67.84
N LEU A 379 31.47 -106.05 69.12
CA LEU A 379 31.80 -106.97 70.19
C LEU A 379 30.50 -107.57 70.72
N THR A 380 30.32 -108.87 70.49
CA THR A 380 29.12 -109.63 70.87
C THR A 380 29.48 -110.71 71.89
N GLY A 381 28.44 -111.29 72.51
CA GLY A 381 28.56 -112.47 73.35
C GLY A 381 28.17 -112.26 74.81
N HIS A 382 27.98 -111.02 75.26
CA HIS A 382 27.31 -110.76 76.54
C HIS A 382 25.82 -111.12 76.45
N GLU A 383 25.29 -111.68 77.54
CA GLU A 383 23.89 -112.13 77.62
C GLU A 383 22.96 -111.02 78.16
N GLU A 384 23.53 -110.07 78.92
CA GLU A 384 22.84 -108.90 79.45
C GLU A 384 23.53 -107.58 79.02
N ARG A 385 23.03 -106.44 79.51
CA ARG A 385 23.47 -105.11 79.05
C ARG A 385 24.94 -104.85 79.36
N VAL A 386 25.69 -104.39 78.36
CA VAL A 386 27.05 -103.91 78.53
C VAL A 386 26.99 -102.54 79.21
N THR A 387 27.53 -102.47 80.42
CA THR A 387 27.47 -101.27 81.26
C THR A 387 28.71 -100.39 81.16
N SER A 388 29.82 -100.93 80.65
CA SER A 388 31.06 -100.18 80.45
C SER A 388 31.94 -100.85 79.40
N ALA A 389 32.72 -100.03 78.70
CA ALA A 389 33.80 -100.48 77.83
C ALA A 389 34.99 -99.54 77.96
N ALA A 390 36.21 -100.06 77.80
CA ALA A 390 37.42 -99.26 77.83
C ALA A 390 38.48 -99.81 76.87
N PHE A 391 39.25 -98.90 76.26
CA PHE A 391 40.47 -99.24 75.54
C PHE A 391 41.59 -99.55 76.54
N SER A 392 42.44 -100.52 76.21
CA SER A 392 43.71 -100.69 76.89
C SER A 392 44.65 -99.51 76.59
N PRO A 393 45.62 -99.19 77.46
CA PRO A 393 46.55 -98.07 77.24
C PRO A 393 47.40 -98.17 75.96
N ASP A 394 47.56 -99.38 75.42
CA ASP A 394 48.27 -99.67 74.16
C ASP A 394 47.34 -99.65 72.93
N GLU A 395 46.04 -99.37 73.09
CA GLU A 395 45.01 -99.27 72.04
C GLU A 395 44.75 -100.57 71.25
N MET A 396 45.30 -101.69 71.71
CA MET A 396 45.21 -102.99 71.02
C MET A 396 44.09 -103.88 71.53
N ARG A 397 43.56 -103.62 72.73
CA ARG A 397 42.51 -104.44 73.35
C ARG A 397 41.37 -103.57 73.86
N ILE A 398 40.20 -104.18 73.97
CA ILE A 398 39.00 -103.54 74.49
C ILE A 398 38.43 -104.44 75.56
N ILE A 399 38.26 -103.92 76.77
CA ILE A 399 37.52 -104.63 77.81
C ILE A 399 36.07 -104.15 77.84
N THR A 400 35.12 -105.08 77.88
CA THR A 400 33.69 -104.83 78.09
C THR A 400 33.24 -105.46 79.41
N ALA A 401 32.41 -104.76 80.18
CA ALA A 401 31.80 -105.25 81.41
C ALA A 401 30.26 -105.21 81.29
N SER A 402 29.59 -106.26 81.77
CA SER A 402 28.15 -106.48 81.57
C SER A 402 27.42 -106.81 82.87
N GLU A 403 26.11 -106.60 82.87
CA GLU A 403 25.18 -107.02 83.95
C GLU A 403 25.15 -108.56 84.12
N ASP A 404 25.58 -109.32 83.10
CA ASP A 404 25.70 -110.79 83.13
C ASP A 404 26.80 -111.30 84.07
N ARG A 405 27.41 -110.39 84.85
CA ARG A 405 28.47 -110.62 85.83
C ARG A 405 29.79 -111.08 85.21
N THR A 406 29.97 -110.89 83.91
CA THR A 406 31.22 -111.18 83.20
C THR A 406 31.87 -109.93 82.63
N SER A 407 33.18 -110.02 82.43
CA SER A 407 33.95 -109.06 81.63
C SER A 407 34.69 -109.81 80.53
N ARG A 408 34.82 -109.19 79.36
CA ARG A 408 35.42 -109.80 78.16
C ARG A 408 36.47 -108.86 77.58
N VAL A 409 37.56 -109.41 77.04
CA VAL A 409 38.71 -108.69 76.46
C VAL A 409 38.96 -109.17 75.04
#